data_AF-W9CUD4-F1
#
_entry.id   AF-W9CUD4-F1
#
_cell.length_a   1.000
_cell.length_b   1.000
_cell.length_c   1.000
_cell.angle_alpha   90.00
_cell.angle_beta   90.00
_cell.angle_gamma   90.00
#
_symmetry.space_group_name_H-M   'P 1'
#
loop_
_entity.id
_entity.type
_entity.pdbx_description
1 polymer ?
#
loop_
_entity_poly.entity_id
_entity_poly.type
_entity_poly.pdbx_seq_one_letter_code
_entity_poly.pdbx_strand_id
1 'polypeptide(L)'
;MSIPPAQNWYPSPNDNQPNPNSPFHDVPPQALIVPPTPLEQKYNDTCTKLKYIEATKEQIINRKEELEIELEVARIRLDEKGAEGRDGRERMRKVVVLEKLVVVYENYVEYLEECERLLEGKEEELEELIREGKGMGGDARGVNGRSWWVRAAAEFRERAEEDFGVNMEFERGND
;
A
#
# COMPACT_ATOMS: atom_id res chain seq x y z
N MET A 1 -20.56 17.09 -79.23
CA MET A 1 -20.77 16.39 -77.95
C MET A 1 -19.64 16.78 -77.01
N SER A 2 -19.94 17.54 -75.95
CA SER A 2 -18.95 17.97 -74.96
C SER A 2 -18.98 17.01 -73.77
N ILE A 3 -17.83 16.41 -73.46
CA ILE A 3 -17.66 15.51 -72.30
C ILE A 3 -17.64 16.39 -71.04
N PRO A 4 -18.46 16.13 -70.01
CA PRO A 4 -18.43 16.90 -68.77
C PRO A 4 -17.13 16.63 -67.99
N PRO A 5 -16.59 17.64 -67.28
CA PRO A 5 -15.35 17.49 -66.53
C PRO A 5 -15.53 16.51 -65.36
N ALA A 6 -14.48 15.72 -65.11
CA ALA A 6 -14.43 14.72 -64.05
C ALA A 6 -14.62 15.38 -62.66
N GLN A 7 -15.50 14.80 -61.86
CA GLN A 7 -15.83 15.23 -60.51
C GLN A 7 -14.70 14.83 -59.56
N ASN A 8 -13.96 15.82 -59.05
CA ASN A 8 -12.87 15.60 -58.10
C ASN A 8 -13.44 15.33 -56.69
N TRP A 9 -13.11 14.19 -56.10
CA TRP A 9 -13.59 13.73 -54.78
C TRP A 9 -12.76 14.24 -53.58
N TYR A 10 -11.94 15.28 -53.78
CA TYR A 10 -11.13 15.85 -52.70
C TYR A 10 -11.91 16.96 -51.98
N PRO A 11 -11.99 16.96 -50.63
CA PRO A 11 -12.53 18.09 -49.88
C PRO A 11 -11.74 19.36 -50.21
N SER A 12 -12.44 20.47 -50.39
CA SER A 12 -11.78 21.76 -50.58
C SER A 12 -10.97 22.09 -49.32
N PRO A 13 -9.82 22.78 -49.41
CA PRO A 13 -9.09 23.25 -48.22
C PRO A 13 -9.94 24.12 -47.28
N ASN A 14 -11.03 24.72 -47.78
CA ASN A 14 -12.01 25.46 -46.99
C ASN A 14 -13.03 24.56 -46.24
N ASP A 15 -13.19 23.29 -46.62
CA ASP A 15 -14.10 22.36 -45.94
C ASP A 15 -13.54 21.85 -44.60
N ASN A 16 -12.23 22.03 -44.36
CA ASN A 16 -11.56 21.64 -43.11
C ASN A 16 -11.42 22.80 -42.12
N GLN A 17 -12.02 23.96 -42.37
CA GLN A 17 -12.02 25.04 -41.38
C GLN A 17 -13.06 24.73 -40.30
N PRO A 18 -12.67 24.60 -39.02
CA PRO A 18 -13.62 24.38 -37.95
C PRO A 18 -14.61 25.55 -37.90
N ASN A 19 -15.91 25.25 -37.89
CA ASN A 19 -16.95 26.26 -37.82
C ASN A 19 -16.79 27.05 -36.50
N PRO A 20 -16.54 28.38 -36.55
CA PRO A 20 -16.36 29.19 -35.34
C PRO A 20 -17.62 29.32 -34.48
N ASN A 21 -18.79 28.93 -35.01
CA ASN A 21 -20.06 28.87 -34.29
C ASN A 21 -20.43 27.44 -33.86
N SER A 22 -19.49 26.49 -33.92
CA SER A 22 -19.76 25.13 -33.46
C SER A 22 -19.88 25.10 -31.93
N PRO A 23 -21.00 24.61 -31.37
CA PRO A 23 -21.27 24.68 -29.94
C PRO A 23 -20.56 23.58 -29.15
N PHE A 24 -19.58 22.89 -29.76
CA PHE A 24 -18.74 21.95 -29.04
C PHE A 24 -17.79 22.75 -28.15
N HIS A 25 -18.30 23.14 -26.99
CA HIS A 25 -17.45 23.34 -25.83
C HIS A 25 -16.52 22.13 -25.75
N ASP A 26 -15.22 22.38 -25.60
CA ASP A 26 -14.29 21.43 -25.00
C ASP A 26 -14.81 21.16 -23.58
N VAL A 27 -15.85 20.33 -23.47
CA VAL A 27 -16.26 19.77 -22.19
C VAL A 27 -15.08 18.87 -21.84
N PRO A 28 -14.25 19.21 -20.84
CA PRO A 28 -13.21 18.31 -20.40
C PRO A 28 -13.88 16.96 -20.17
N PRO A 29 -13.29 15.84 -20.63
CA PRO A 29 -13.92 14.53 -20.49
C PRO A 29 -14.33 14.41 -19.03
N GLN A 30 -15.64 14.41 -18.78
CA GLN A 30 -16.15 14.25 -17.43
C GLN A 30 -15.59 12.91 -16.99
N ALA A 31 -14.62 12.95 -16.07
CA ALA A 31 -14.00 11.75 -15.55
C ALA A 31 -15.15 10.92 -14.99
N LEU A 32 -15.53 9.88 -15.74
CA LEU A 32 -16.60 8.99 -15.35
C LEU A 32 -16.09 8.32 -14.08
N ILE A 33 -16.55 8.82 -12.93
CA ILE A 33 -16.25 8.23 -11.62
C ILE A 33 -17.07 6.94 -11.56
N VAL A 34 -16.53 5.89 -12.17
CA VAL A 34 -17.11 4.56 -12.11
C VAL A 34 -16.83 4.03 -10.71
N PRO A 35 -17.86 3.63 -9.93
CA PRO A 35 -17.63 3.05 -8.63
C PRO A 35 -16.82 1.75 -8.76
N PRO A 36 -15.93 1.45 -7.79
CA PRO A 36 -15.14 0.24 -7.83
C PRO A 36 -16.04 -1.00 -7.79
N THR A 37 -15.64 -2.03 -8.52
CA THR A 37 -16.30 -3.34 -8.45
C THR A 37 -16.17 -3.93 -7.04
N PRO A 38 -17.05 -4.86 -6.62
CA PRO A 38 -16.92 -5.51 -5.32
C PRO A 38 -15.57 -6.20 -5.11
N LEU A 39 -14.91 -6.67 -6.17
CA LEU A 39 -13.59 -7.27 -6.10
C LEU A 39 -12.51 -6.20 -5.85
N GLU A 40 -12.57 -5.06 -6.56
CA GLU A 40 -11.68 -3.92 -6.35
C GLU A 40 -11.88 -3.28 -4.96
N GLN A 41 -13.12 -3.24 -4.45
CA GLN A 41 -13.40 -2.80 -3.08
C GLN A 41 -12.70 -3.70 -2.06
N LYS A 42 -12.82 -5.03 -2.21
CA LYS A 42 -12.13 -5.99 -1.33
C LYS A 42 -10.61 -5.87 -1.39
N TYR A 43 -10.05 -5.62 -2.58
CA TYR A 43 -8.62 -5.36 -2.74
C TYR A 43 -8.21 -4.11 -1.98
N ASN A 44 -8.91 -2.98 -2.18
CA ASN A 44 -8.64 -1.73 -1.49
C ASN A 44 -8.77 -1.85 0.04
N ASP A 45 -9.78 -2.57 0.52
CA ASP A 45 -9.96 -2.84 1.95
C ASP A 45 -8.77 -3.64 2.52
N THR A 46 -8.24 -4.59 1.74
CA THR A 46 -7.08 -5.41 2.12
C THR A 46 -5.82 -4.57 2.17
N CYS A 47 -5.53 -3.77 1.14
CA CYS A 47 -4.40 -2.84 1.14
C CYS A 47 -4.49 -1.82 2.30
N THR A 48 -5.69 -1.35 2.61
CA THR A 48 -5.91 -0.42 3.74
C THR A 48 -5.60 -1.07 5.08
N LYS A 49 -5.97 -2.34 5.26
CA LYS A 49 -5.64 -3.11 6.47
C LYS A 49 -4.14 -3.38 6.57
N LEU A 50 -3.47 -3.70 5.47
CA LEU A 50 -2.01 -3.86 5.43
C LEU A 50 -1.30 -2.59 5.89
N LYS A 51 -1.65 -1.43 5.32
CA LYS A 51 -1.11 -0.12 5.75
C LYS A 51 -1.38 0.19 7.23
N TYR A 52 -2.55 -0.20 7.74
CA TYR A 52 -2.87 -0.05 9.15
C TYR A 52 -1.97 -0.93 10.02
N ILE A 53 -1.72 -2.17 9.61
CA ILE A 53 -0.82 -3.09 10.33
C ILE A 53 0.60 -2.56 10.34
N GLU A 54 1.12 -2.12 9.19
CA GLU A 54 2.46 -1.53 9.06
C GLU A 54 2.65 -0.36 10.05
N ALA A 55 1.75 0.62 10.03
CA ALA A 55 1.79 1.76 10.94
C ALA A 55 1.64 1.36 12.42
N THR A 56 0.86 0.31 12.70
CA THR A 56 0.66 -0.19 14.07
C THR A 56 1.90 -0.95 14.57
N LYS A 57 2.55 -1.75 13.72
CA LYS A 57 3.80 -2.45 14.05
C LYS A 57 4.88 -1.45 14.44
N GLU A 58 5.06 -0.39 13.67
CA GLU A 58 6.04 0.67 13.98
C GLU A 58 5.78 1.27 15.38
N GLN A 59 4.52 1.61 15.71
CA GLN A 59 4.16 2.14 17.02
C GLN A 59 4.42 1.15 18.17
N ILE A 60 4.10 -0.13 17.96
CA ILE A 60 4.30 -1.18 18.97
C ILE A 60 5.79 -1.44 19.19
N ILE A 61 6.59 -1.50 18.13
CA ILE A 61 8.05 -1.69 18.22
C ILE A 61 8.68 -0.53 18.98
N ASN A 62 8.39 0.72 18.59
CA ASN A 62 8.90 1.90 19.29
C ASN A 62 8.52 1.89 20.77
N ARG A 63 7.29 1.52 21.10
CA ARG A 63 6.84 1.46 22.50
C ARG A 63 7.46 0.30 23.26
N LYS A 64 7.74 -0.83 22.61
CA LYS A 64 8.46 -1.95 23.19
C LYS A 64 9.88 -1.54 23.56
N GLU A 65 10.60 -0.86 22.66
CA GLU A 65 11.95 -0.36 22.91
C GLU A 65 12.00 0.59 24.12
N GLU A 66 11.04 1.51 24.23
CA GLU A 66 10.92 2.39 25.41
C GLU A 66 10.74 1.59 26.71
N LEU A 67 9.92 0.53 26.68
CA LEU A 67 9.69 -0.33 27.84
C LEU A 67 10.91 -1.17 28.19
N GLU A 68 11.68 -1.64 27.21
CA GLU A 68 12.94 -2.37 27.43
C GLU A 68 13.99 -1.47 28.09
N ILE A 69 14.13 -0.22 27.63
CA ILE A 69 14.99 0.77 28.27
C ILE A 69 14.53 1.04 29.71
N GLU A 70 13.23 1.21 29.94
CA GLU A 70 12.69 1.43 31.28
C GLU A 70 12.91 0.21 32.19
N LEU A 71 12.78 -1.00 31.65
CA LEU A 71 13.05 -2.25 32.35
C LEU A 71 14.52 -2.35 32.76
N GLU A 72 15.44 -2.03 31.86
CA GLU A 72 16.87 -2.04 32.15
C GLU A 72 17.23 -1.05 33.27
N VAL A 73 16.70 0.18 33.19
CA VAL A 73 16.87 1.17 34.27
C VAL A 73 16.26 0.68 35.58
N ALA A 74 15.12 -0.01 35.54
CA ALA A 74 14.48 -0.55 36.73
C ALA A 74 15.31 -1.68 37.37
N ARG A 75 15.94 -2.54 36.56
CA ARG A 75 16.85 -3.60 37.00
C ARG A 75 18.10 -3.02 37.66
N ILE A 76 18.78 -2.06 37.01
CA ILE A 76 19.94 -1.37 37.57
C ILE A 76 19.59 -0.75 38.94
N ARG A 77 18.45 -0.05 39.04
CA ARG A 77 18.03 0.57 40.31
C ARG A 77 17.70 -0.44 41.40
N LEU A 78 17.18 -1.60 41.03
CA LEU A 78 16.90 -2.68 41.97
C LEU A 78 18.21 -3.26 42.51
N ASP A 79 19.19 -3.47 41.65
CA ASP A 79 20.51 -3.98 42.00
C ASP A 79 21.27 -2.99 42.90
N GLU A 80 21.24 -1.70 42.58
CA GLU A 80 21.91 -0.65 43.36
C GLU A 80 21.29 -0.40 44.75
N LYS A 81 19.96 -0.42 44.84
CA LYS A 81 19.22 0.02 46.05
C LYS A 81 18.63 -1.15 46.84
N GLY A 82 18.78 -2.37 46.37
CA GLY A 82 18.26 -3.59 46.96
C GLY A 82 16.73 -3.72 46.92
N ALA A 83 16.27 -4.94 47.20
CA ALA A 83 14.86 -5.33 47.21
C ALA A 83 14.19 -5.24 48.60
N GLU A 84 14.93 -4.83 49.63
CA GLU A 84 14.44 -4.83 51.01
C GLU A 84 13.54 -3.64 51.35
N GLY A 85 12.71 -3.83 52.37
CA GLY A 85 11.77 -2.80 52.84
C GLY A 85 10.58 -2.59 51.90
N ARG A 86 9.79 -1.54 52.16
CA ARG A 86 8.63 -1.19 51.34
C ARG A 86 9.06 -0.80 49.92
N ASP A 87 10.02 0.09 49.82
CA ASP A 87 10.47 0.67 48.55
C ASP A 87 11.20 -0.35 47.68
N GLY A 88 11.95 -1.28 48.28
CA GLY A 88 12.59 -2.38 47.56
C GLY A 88 11.59 -3.36 46.95
N ARG A 89 10.53 -3.71 47.69
CA ARG A 89 9.42 -4.51 47.15
C ARG A 89 8.71 -3.80 46.00
N GLU A 90 8.59 -2.48 46.07
CA GLU A 90 7.96 -1.69 45.01
C GLU A 90 8.84 -1.64 43.74
N ARG A 91 10.18 -1.52 43.89
CA ARG A 91 11.13 -1.67 42.78
C ARG A 91 11.04 -3.05 42.12
N MET A 92 11.01 -4.12 42.93
CA MET A 92 10.87 -5.50 42.42
C MET A 92 9.55 -5.67 41.64
N ARG A 93 8.44 -5.16 42.17
CA ARG A 93 7.15 -5.18 41.47
C ARG A 93 7.22 -4.44 40.14
N LYS A 94 7.87 -3.28 40.10
CA LYS A 94 8.04 -2.52 38.86
C LYS A 94 8.78 -3.34 37.79
N VAL A 95 9.89 -4.01 38.15
CA VAL A 95 10.62 -4.90 37.24
C VAL A 95 9.71 -6.00 36.69
N VAL A 96 8.99 -6.73 37.56
CA VAL A 96 8.09 -7.81 37.15
C VAL A 96 6.96 -7.31 36.23
N VAL A 97 6.42 -6.11 36.49
CA VAL A 97 5.38 -5.53 35.63
C VAL A 97 5.95 -5.17 34.26
N LEU A 98 7.14 -4.56 34.21
CA LEU A 98 7.79 -4.20 32.95
C LEU A 98 8.15 -5.43 32.13
N GLU A 99 8.68 -6.49 32.75
CA GLU A 99 8.95 -7.77 32.07
C GLU A 99 7.69 -8.35 31.42
N LYS A 100 6.57 -8.35 32.15
CA LYS A 100 5.28 -8.81 31.60
C LYS A 100 4.81 -7.93 30.45
N LEU A 101 4.99 -6.61 30.54
CA LEU A 101 4.60 -5.70 29.47
C LEU A 101 5.44 -5.94 28.21
N VAL A 102 6.76 -6.09 28.33
CA VAL A 102 7.63 -6.41 27.18
C VAL A 102 7.15 -7.68 26.47
N VAL A 103 6.88 -8.75 27.22
CA VAL A 103 6.35 -10.01 26.65
C VAL A 103 4.99 -9.81 25.97
N VAL A 104 4.10 -8.98 26.53
CA VAL A 104 2.82 -8.67 25.89
C VAL A 104 3.02 -7.96 24.55
N TYR A 105 3.95 -7.00 24.48
CA TYR A 105 4.28 -6.29 23.25
C TYR A 105 4.93 -7.22 22.21
N GLU A 106 5.80 -8.14 22.62
CA GLU A 106 6.36 -9.19 21.75
C GLU A 106 5.27 -10.05 21.11
N ASN A 107 4.35 -10.57 21.93
CA ASN A 107 3.23 -11.35 21.42
C ASN A 107 2.37 -10.54 20.45
N TYR A 108 2.14 -9.24 20.72
CA TYR A 108 1.39 -8.39 19.79
C TYR A 108 2.08 -8.23 18.44
N VAL A 109 3.41 -8.09 18.42
CA VAL A 109 4.17 -8.04 17.16
C VAL A 109 3.99 -9.34 16.38
N GLU A 110 4.15 -10.50 17.04
CA GLU A 110 3.95 -11.81 16.39
C GLU A 110 2.53 -11.96 15.80
N TYR A 111 1.50 -11.52 16.53
CA TYR A 111 0.13 -11.55 16.02
C TYR A 111 -0.07 -10.64 14.81
N LEU A 112 0.57 -9.46 14.79
CA LEU A 112 0.49 -8.54 13.66
C LEU A 112 1.21 -9.09 12.44
N GLU A 113 2.37 -9.72 12.62
CA GLU A 113 3.11 -10.40 11.54
C GLU A 113 2.30 -11.53 10.91
N GLU A 114 1.62 -12.34 11.72
CA GLU A 114 0.74 -13.38 11.19
C GLU A 114 -0.46 -12.79 10.43
N CYS A 115 -1.05 -11.69 10.94
CA CYS A 115 -2.14 -10.99 10.23
C CYS A 115 -1.67 -10.38 8.91
N GLU A 116 -0.48 -9.77 8.89
CA GLU A 116 0.16 -9.21 7.70
C GLU A 116 0.36 -10.29 6.65
N ARG A 117 1.01 -11.39 7.00
CA ARG A 117 1.25 -12.55 6.12
C ARG A 117 -0.04 -13.10 5.50
N LEU A 118 -1.11 -13.20 6.28
CA LEU A 118 -2.41 -13.66 5.78
C LEU A 118 -3.07 -12.66 4.83
N LEU A 119 -2.90 -11.35 5.08
CA LEU A 119 -3.44 -10.29 4.24
C LEU A 119 -2.65 -10.10 2.96
N GLU A 120 -1.32 -10.25 2.97
CA GLU A 120 -0.47 -10.25 1.77
C GLU A 120 -0.88 -11.36 0.82
N GLY A 121 -1.03 -12.59 1.31
CA GLY A 121 -1.53 -13.70 0.48
C GLY A 121 -2.93 -13.44 -0.08
N LYS A 122 -3.78 -12.71 0.66
CA LYS A 122 -5.11 -12.31 0.16
C LYS A 122 -5.03 -11.18 -0.87
N GLU A 123 -4.12 -10.24 -0.69
CA GLU A 123 -3.85 -9.16 -1.64
C GLU A 123 -3.39 -9.75 -2.98
N GLU A 124 -2.43 -10.67 -2.96
CA GLU A 124 -1.93 -11.38 -4.15
C GLU A 124 -3.05 -12.13 -4.88
N GLU A 125 -3.84 -12.93 -4.17
CA GLU A 125 -4.98 -13.66 -4.75
C GLU A 125 -5.99 -12.71 -5.42
N LEU A 126 -6.30 -11.59 -4.77
CA LEU A 126 -7.23 -10.60 -5.31
C LEU A 126 -6.63 -9.87 -6.51
N GLU A 127 -5.34 -9.58 -6.48
CA GLU A 127 -4.61 -8.96 -7.59
C GLU A 127 -4.65 -9.84 -8.84
N GLU A 128 -4.38 -11.15 -8.67
CA GLU A 128 -4.46 -12.14 -9.76
C GLU A 128 -5.88 -12.22 -10.35
N LEU A 129 -6.91 -12.34 -9.50
CA LEU A 129 -8.30 -12.38 -9.95
C LEU A 129 -8.72 -11.12 -10.71
N ILE A 130 -8.28 -9.94 -10.26
CA ILE A 130 -8.53 -8.67 -10.96
C ILE A 130 -7.81 -8.65 -12.32
N ARG A 131 -6.58 -9.16 -12.37
CA ARG A 131 -5.77 -9.24 -13.61
C ARG A 131 -6.40 -10.17 -14.64
N GLU A 132 -6.82 -11.36 -14.22
CA GLU A 132 -7.48 -12.36 -15.07
C GLU A 132 -8.87 -11.90 -15.55
N GLY A 133 -9.66 -11.29 -14.65
CA GLY A 133 -10.97 -10.73 -14.99
C GLY A 133 -10.89 -9.59 -16.01
N LYS A 134 -9.76 -8.87 -16.07
CA LYS A 134 -9.48 -7.86 -17.10
C LYS A 134 -9.01 -8.46 -18.42
N GLY A 135 -8.48 -9.70 -18.42
CA GLY A 135 -8.05 -10.41 -19.62
C GLY A 135 -9.19 -11.04 -20.45
N MET A 136 -10.37 -11.27 -19.86
CA MET A 136 -11.50 -11.92 -20.54
C MET A 136 -12.59 -10.96 -21.08
N GLY A 137 -12.46 -9.65 -20.87
CA GLY A 137 -13.43 -8.63 -21.31
C GLY A 137 -12.93 -7.81 -22.49
N GLY A 138 -13.55 -7.98 -23.66
CA GLY A 138 -13.14 -7.43 -24.95
C GLY A 138 -12.85 -5.92 -25.05
N ASP A 139 -12.07 -5.62 -26.10
CA ASP A 139 -11.75 -4.33 -26.70
C ASP A 139 -10.97 -3.32 -25.82
N ALA A 140 -9.65 -3.31 -26.05
CA ALA A 140 -8.66 -2.36 -25.55
C ALA A 140 -8.88 -0.89 -26.01
N ARG A 141 -10.07 -0.53 -26.50
CA ARG A 141 -10.42 0.82 -26.96
C ARG A 141 -11.37 1.58 -26.03
N GLY A 142 -11.87 0.95 -24.96
CA GLY A 142 -12.77 1.58 -23.97
C GLY A 142 -12.16 1.85 -22.59
N VAL A 143 -10.91 1.45 -22.33
CA VAL A 143 -10.33 1.40 -20.98
C VAL A 143 -9.46 2.62 -20.67
N ASN A 144 -9.94 3.83 -20.97
CA ASN A 144 -9.16 5.05 -20.68
C ASN A 144 -9.46 5.66 -19.29
N GLY A 145 -10.18 4.94 -18.42
CA GLY A 145 -10.52 5.44 -17.07
C GLY A 145 -10.43 4.42 -15.92
N ARG A 146 -10.30 3.11 -16.20
CA ARG A 146 -10.25 2.05 -15.16
C ARG A 146 -8.84 1.51 -14.87
N SER A 147 -7.84 1.98 -15.61
CA SER A 147 -6.46 1.49 -15.52
C SER A 147 -5.59 2.30 -14.55
N TRP A 148 -5.99 3.51 -14.18
CA TRP A 148 -5.09 4.44 -13.49
C TRP A 148 -4.75 4.03 -12.05
N TRP A 149 -5.66 3.40 -11.30
CA TRP A 149 -5.38 2.96 -9.94
C TRP A 149 -4.50 1.69 -9.87
N VAL A 150 -4.66 0.78 -10.84
CA VAL A 150 -3.81 -0.42 -10.94
C VAL A 150 -2.43 -0.06 -11.49
N ARG A 151 -2.35 0.89 -12.44
CA ARG A 151 -1.06 1.50 -12.82
C ARG A 151 -0.42 2.25 -11.66
N ALA A 152 -1.18 3.03 -10.88
CA ALA A 152 -0.62 3.72 -9.71
C ALA A 152 -0.12 2.73 -8.65
N ALA A 153 -0.81 1.61 -8.41
CA ALA A 153 -0.36 0.57 -7.48
C ALA A 153 0.88 -0.19 -8.00
N ALA A 154 0.91 -0.53 -9.30
CA ALA A 154 2.06 -1.17 -9.94
C ALA A 154 3.29 -0.24 -10.02
N GLU A 155 3.08 1.04 -10.37
CA GLU A 155 4.13 2.08 -10.40
C GLU A 155 4.64 2.41 -8.97
N PHE A 156 3.83 2.20 -7.92
CA PHE A 156 4.29 2.28 -6.52
C PHE A 156 5.15 1.08 -6.11
N ARG A 157 4.82 -0.15 -6.54
CA ARG A 157 5.61 -1.35 -6.26
C ARG A 157 6.94 -1.37 -7.03
N GLU A 158 6.91 -1.03 -8.32
CA GLU A 158 8.12 -0.99 -9.17
C GLU A 158 9.12 0.05 -8.64
N ARG A 159 8.63 1.18 -8.11
CA ARG A 159 9.47 2.19 -7.44
C ARG A 159 10.02 1.73 -6.09
N ALA A 160 9.27 0.92 -5.33
CA ALA A 160 9.76 0.35 -4.08
C ALA A 160 10.82 -0.73 -4.32
N GLU A 161 10.72 -1.53 -5.38
CA GLU A 161 11.74 -2.50 -5.78
C GLU A 161 13.02 -1.82 -6.29
N GLU A 162 12.92 -0.69 -7.00
CA GLU A 162 14.09 0.09 -7.44
C GLU A 162 14.80 0.86 -6.31
N ASP A 163 14.06 1.40 -5.33
CA ASP A 163 14.66 2.15 -4.20
C ASP A 163 15.21 1.23 -3.10
N PHE A 164 14.70 -0.01 -2.94
CA PHE A 164 15.15 -0.98 -1.93
C PHE A 164 15.90 -2.19 -2.51
N GLY A 165 16.54 -2.03 -3.68
CA GLY A 165 17.56 -2.94 -4.21
C GLY A 165 18.83 -2.98 -3.34
N VAL A 166 18.70 -3.16 -2.03
CA VAL A 166 19.80 -3.49 -1.13
C VAL A 166 19.96 -5.00 -1.19
N ASN A 167 20.97 -5.39 -1.96
CA ASN A 167 21.55 -6.73 -2.01
C ASN A 167 21.97 -7.14 -0.58
N MET A 168 21.09 -7.76 0.19
CA MET A 168 21.46 -8.43 1.44
C MET A 168 22.06 -9.80 1.11
N GLU A 169 23.27 -9.78 0.54
CA GLU A 169 24.18 -10.91 0.67
C GLU A 169 24.58 -11.00 2.14
N PHE A 170 23.83 -11.81 2.88
CA PHE A 170 24.23 -12.23 4.22
C PHE A 170 25.42 -13.19 4.06
N GLU A 171 26.64 -12.66 4.17
CA GLU A 171 27.84 -13.48 4.38
C GLU A 171 27.62 -14.32 5.65
N ARG A 172 27.36 -15.63 5.47
CA ARG A 172 27.53 -16.61 6.54
C ARG A 172 29.02 -16.70 6.87
N GLY A 173 29.43 -16.01 7.91
CA GLY A 173 30.62 -16.37 8.67
C GLY A 173 30.39 -17.73 9.32
N ASN A 174 31.18 -18.72 8.91
CA ASN A 174 31.37 -19.97 9.65
C ASN A 174 32.26 -19.68 10.87
N ASP A 175 31.76 -19.99 12.06
CA ASP A 175 32.56 -20.47 13.18
C ASP A 175 32.29 -21.97 13.38
#